data_AF-Q5C080-F1
#
_entry.id   AF-Q5C080-F1
#
_cell.length_a   1.000
_cell.length_b   1.000
_cell.length_c   1.000
_cell.angle_alpha   90.00
_cell.angle_beta   90.00
_cell.angle_gamma   90.00
#
_symmetry.space_group_name_H-M   'P 1'
#
loop_
_entity.id
_entity.type
_entity.pdbx_description
1 polymer ?
#
loop_
_entity_poly.entity_id
_entity_poly.type
_entity_poly.pdbx_seq_one_letter_code
_entity_poly.pdbx_strand_id
1 'polypeptide(L)'
;MSKLCQLSTPPWSLNVCGEGGEFETITLDCPIFHSRIQLTSEPEIVIHSKDPFSPTAYLCLRNLQLEAKPLNEICQTAEQILSLGRKCVNEDGSLHKRPPFISPFERLQSIQVKTCEEIKNDLCNVTLQERNIDGSSDSHYQIDDKTE
;
A
#
# COMPACT_ATOMS: atom_id res chain seq x y z
N MET A 1 -0.99 5.93 11.86
CA MET A 1 -1.41 5.26 10.61
C MET A 1 -0.87 6.02 9.41
N SER A 2 -0.37 5.38 8.36
CA SER A 2 0.07 6.09 7.14
C SER A 2 -1.14 6.65 6.39
N LYS A 3 -0.96 7.71 5.57
CA LYS A 3 -2.04 8.28 4.74
C LYS A 3 -2.67 7.25 3.80
N LEU A 4 -1.86 6.35 3.24
CA LEU A 4 -2.34 5.32 2.30
C LEU A 4 -3.25 4.29 3.01
N CYS A 5 -2.89 3.88 4.23
CA CYS A 5 -3.72 2.98 5.04
C CYS A 5 -5.06 3.61 5.50
N GLN A 6 -5.22 4.94 5.46
CA GLN A 6 -6.50 5.58 5.74
C GLN A 6 -7.46 5.46 4.55
N LEU A 7 -6.93 5.32 3.33
CA LEU A 7 -7.72 5.17 2.10
C LEU A 7 -8.24 3.75 1.91
N SER A 8 -7.70 2.76 2.63
CA SER A 8 -8.17 1.38 2.55
C SER A 8 -9.47 1.12 3.31
N THR A 9 -9.96 2.11 4.06
CA THR A 9 -11.26 2.04 4.74
C THR A 9 -12.34 2.76 3.92
N PRO A 10 -13.63 2.48 4.16
CA PRO A 10 -14.72 3.21 3.52
C PRO A 10 -14.57 4.73 3.69
N PRO A 11 -14.93 5.54 2.69
CA PRO A 11 -15.65 5.17 1.46
C PRO A 11 -14.77 4.70 0.28
N TRP A 12 -13.43 4.80 0.36
CA TRP A 12 -12.56 4.60 -0.80
C TRP A 12 -12.13 3.14 -1.02
N SER A 13 -11.97 2.36 0.05
CA SER A 13 -11.64 0.92 -0.02
C SER A 13 -10.43 0.60 -0.92
N LEU A 14 -9.42 1.47 -0.93
CA LEU A 14 -8.18 1.35 -1.72
C LEU A 14 -7.30 0.19 -1.22
N ASN A 15 -6.81 -0.65 -2.11
CA ASN A 15 -5.73 -1.58 -1.86
C ASN A 15 -4.40 -0.85 -1.60
N VAL A 16 -3.90 -0.95 -0.36
CA VAL A 16 -2.65 -0.29 0.07
C VAL A 16 -1.42 -0.72 -0.75
N CYS A 17 -1.45 -1.88 -1.38
CA CYS A 17 -0.38 -2.41 -2.20
C CYS A 17 -0.55 -2.10 -3.70
N GLY A 18 -1.65 -1.44 -4.10
CA GLY A 18 -1.94 -1.08 -5.49
C GLY A 18 -2.39 -2.25 -6.36
N GLU A 19 -2.77 -3.38 -5.75
CA GLU A 19 -3.32 -4.52 -6.50
C GLU A 19 -4.58 -4.12 -7.27
N GLY A 20 -4.87 -4.80 -8.37
CA GLY A 20 -6.00 -4.44 -9.24
C GLY A 20 -5.75 -3.20 -10.11
N GLY A 21 -4.53 -2.65 -10.10
CA GLY A 21 -4.14 -1.51 -10.96
C GLY A 21 -4.55 -0.15 -10.40
N GLU A 22 -4.71 -0.04 -9.09
CA GLU A 22 -5.11 1.22 -8.44
C GLU A 22 -4.04 2.31 -8.53
N PHE A 23 -2.77 1.92 -8.44
CA PHE A 23 -1.63 2.77 -8.71
C PHE A 23 -0.41 1.95 -9.11
N GLU A 24 0.51 2.60 -9.81
CA GLU A 24 1.79 2.03 -10.22
C GLU A 24 2.93 2.78 -9.51
N THR A 25 4.06 2.11 -9.34
CA THR A 25 5.25 2.70 -8.70
C THR A 25 6.51 2.48 -9.54
N ILE A 26 7.50 3.35 -9.32
CA ILE A 26 8.84 3.22 -9.90
C ILE A 26 9.89 3.31 -8.81
N THR A 27 10.82 2.36 -8.81
CA THR A 27 11.92 2.31 -7.84
C THR A 27 13.11 3.12 -8.34
N LEU A 28 13.28 4.33 -7.80
CA LEU A 28 14.40 5.22 -8.16
C LEU A 28 15.73 4.82 -7.51
N ASP A 29 15.68 4.28 -6.29
CA ASP A 29 16.85 3.79 -5.56
C ASP A 29 16.47 2.53 -4.77
N CYS A 30 17.42 1.62 -4.66
CA CYS A 30 17.32 0.39 -3.89
C CYS A 30 18.67 0.10 -3.24
N PRO A 31 18.72 -0.45 -2.01
CA PRO A 31 19.99 -0.76 -1.33
C PRO A 31 20.94 -1.65 -2.14
N ILE A 32 20.41 -2.52 -3.02
CA ILE A 32 21.24 -3.41 -3.86
C ILE A 32 21.66 -2.78 -5.20
N PHE A 33 21.19 -1.57 -5.52
CA PHE A 33 21.58 -0.92 -6.77
C PHE A 33 22.98 -0.31 -6.66
N HIS A 34 23.77 -0.44 -7.72
CA HIS A 34 25.09 0.19 -7.84
C HIS A 34 25.00 1.69 -8.18
N SER A 35 23.84 2.13 -8.67
CA SER A 35 23.57 3.51 -9.04
C SER A 35 22.10 3.79 -8.82
N ARG A 36 21.75 5.03 -8.49
CA ARG A 36 20.36 5.49 -8.32
C ARG A 36 19.93 6.32 -9.51
N ILE A 37 18.63 6.32 -9.77
CA ILE A 37 18.01 7.18 -10.78
C ILE A 37 17.71 8.53 -10.13
N GLN A 38 18.46 9.55 -10.51
CA GLN A 38 18.24 10.92 -10.10
C GLN A 38 17.28 11.62 -11.06
N LEU A 39 16.20 12.18 -10.52
CA LEU A 39 15.31 13.08 -11.26
C LEU A 39 15.98 14.45 -11.32
N THR A 40 16.29 14.95 -12.52
CA THR A 40 16.88 16.30 -12.69
C THR A 40 15.83 17.36 -13.02
N SER A 41 14.58 16.94 -13.21
CA SER A 41 13.43 17.82 -13.36
C SER A 41 12.23 17.25 -12.61
N GLU A 42 11.31 18.12 -12.22
CA GLU A 42 10.05 17.72 -11.61
C GLU A 42 9.24 16.81 -12.55
N PRO A 43 8.65 15.72 -12.02
CA PRO A 43 7.71 14.90 -12.76
C PRO A 43 6.48 15.69 -13.23
N GLU A 44 6.00 15.37 -14.42
CA GLU A 44 4.77 15.95 -14.96
C GLU A 44 3.59 14.99 -14.71
N ILE A 45 2.51 15.49 -14.11
CA ILE A 45 1.27 14.72 -13.96
C ILE A 45 0.46 14.88 -15.23
N VAL A 46 0.19 13.77 -15.92
CA VAL A 46 -0.65 13.77 -17.11
C VAL A 46 -1.95 13.05 -16.80
N ILE A 47 -3.07 13.78 -16.93
CA ILE A 47 -4.40 13.21 -16.76
C ILE A 47 -4.79 12.49 -18.04
N HIS A 48 -4.90 11.16 -17.97
CA HIS A 48 -5.31 10.32 -19.10
C HIS A 48 -6.83 10.29 -19.25
N SER A 49 -7.54 10.15 -18.13
CA SER A 49 -9.01 10.17 -18.07
C SER A 49 -9.48 11.06 -16.93
N LYS A 50 -10.44 11.95 -17.25
CA LYS A 50 -11.14 12.81 -16.28
C LYS A 50 -12.50 12.24 -15.89
N ASP A 51 -12.69 10.93 -16.02
CA ASP A 51 -13.93 10.28 -15.61
C ASP A 51 -14.24 10.60 -14.13
N PRO A 52 -15.48 10.99 -13.80
CA PRO A 52 -15.85 11.40 -12.43
C PRO A 52 -15.83 10.24 -11.42
N PHE A 53 -15.82 8.98 -11.87
CA PHE A 53 -15.82 7.80 -11.01
C PHE A 53 -14.47 7.07 -11.00
N SER A 54 -13.72 7.14 -12.10
CA SER A 54 -12.41 6.51 -12.26
C SER A 54 -11.42 7.47 -12.93
N PRO A 55 -11.04 8.57 -12.27
CA PRO A 55 -10.01 9.46 -12.78
C PRO A 55 -8.69 8.69 -12.87
N THR A 56 -8.01 8.78 -14.01
CA THR A 56 -6.74 8.10 -14.23
C THR A 56 -5.69 9.13 -14.63
N ALA A 57 -4.58 9.14 -13.91
CA ALA A 57 -3.41 9.96 -14.21
C ALA A 57 -2.15 9.10 -14.17
N TYR A 58 -1.14 9.50 -14.93
CA TYR A 58 0.18 8.91 -14.86
C TYR A 58 1.24 9.99 -14.64
N LEU A 59 2.36 9.56 -14.08
CA LEU A 59 3.51 10.41 -13.84
C LEU A 59 4.49 10.29 -15.00
N CYS A 60 4.65 11.35 -15.79
CA CYS A 60 5.65 11.42 -16.85
C CYS A 60 6.98 11.90 -16.25
N LEU A 61 7.92 10.97 -16.09
CA LEU A 61 9.27 11.29 -15.64
C LEU A 61 10.13 11.78 -16.81
N ARG A 62 10.66 13.00 -16.69
CA ARG A 62 11.57 13.60 -17.66
C ARG A 62 12.96 13.75 -17.05
N ASN A 63 13.98 13.78 -17.91
CA ASN A 63 15.38 14.05 -17.55
C ASN A 63 15.89 13.17 -16.38
N LEU A 64 15.97 11.87 -16.64
CA LEU A 64 16.52 10.88 -15.72
C LEU A 64 18.04 10.78 -15.90
N GLN A 65 18.79 10.87 -14.81
CA GLN A 65 20.22 10.62 -14.80
C GLN A 65 20.57 9.48 -13.86
N LEU A 66 21.64 8.76 -14.21
CA LEU A 66 22.16 7.68 -13.38
C LEU A 66 23.30 8.22 -12.52
N GLU A 67 23.13 8.15 -11.20
CA GLU A 67 24.11 8.61 -10.22
C GLU A 67 24.77 7.39 -9.56
N ALA A 68 26.09 7.26 -9.68
CA ALA A 68 26.84 6.17 -9.04
C ALA A 68 26.77 6.28 -7.52
N LYS A 69 26.44 5.19 -6.84
CA LYS A 69 26.40 5.14 -5.38
C LYS A 69 27.78 4.84 -4.80
N PRO A 70 28.15 5.42 -3.65
CA PRO A 70 29.37 5.03 -2.97
C PRO A 70 29.23 3.59 -2.44
N LEU A 71 30.33 2.84 -2.39
CA LEU A 71 30.32 1.40 -2.05
C LEU A 71 29.71 1.10 -0.67
N ASN A 72 29.79 2.03 0.27
CA ASN A 72 29.22 1.88 1.62
C ASN A 72 27.68 2.02 1.65
N GLU A 73 27.05 2.51 0.58
CA GLU A 73 25.59 2.60 0.44
C GLU A 73 24.98 1.40 -0.31
N ILE A 74 25.81 0.48 -0.80
CA ILE A 74 25.39 -0.67 -1.58
C ILE A 74 25.43 -1.92 -0.70
N CYS A 75 24.28 -2.55 -0.52
CA CYS A 75 24.21 -3.87 0.10
C CYS A 75 24.65 -4.94 -0.91
N GLN A 76 25.77 -5.58 -0.63
CA GLN A 76 26.39 -6.64 -1.42
C GLN A 76 26.08 -8.04 -0.86
N THR A 77 25.66 -8.15 0.39
CA THR A 77 25.34 -9.44 1.04
C THR A 77 23.95 -9.46 1.66
N ALA A 78 23.41 -10.66 1.88
CA ALA A 78 22.11 -10.84 2.54
C ALA A 78 22.13 -10.32 3.98
N GLU A 79 23.24 -10.47 4.70
CA GLU A 79 23.41 -9.97 6.07
C GLU A 79 23.36 -8.44 6.12
N GLN A 80 23.93 -7.76 5.11
CA GLN A 80 23.82 -6.31 4.98
C GLN A 80 22.37 -5.89 4.73
N ILE A 81 21.63 -6.63 3.90
CA ILE A 81 20.20 -6.36 3.65
C ILE A 81 19.36 -6.61 4.91
N LEU A 82 19.59 -7.70 5.62
CA LEU A 82 18.85 -8.09 6.83
C LEU A 82 19.16 -7.16 8.01
N SER A 83 20.36 -6.59 8.07
CA SER A 83 20.74 -5.62 9.09
C SER A 83 20.24 -4.19 8.81
N LEU A 84 19.64 -3.95 7.64
CA LEU A 84 18.94 -2.69 7.38
C LEU A 84 17.82 -2.52 8.39
N GLY A 85 17.70 -1.31 8.94
CA GLY A 85 16.62 -0.98 9.87
C GLY A 85 16.18 0.45 9.62
N ARG A 86 14.86 0.66 9.48
CA ARG A 86 14.30 2.00 9.55
C ARG A 86 13.90 2.30 10.98
N LYS A 87 14.31 3.47 11.47
CA LYS A 87 13.77 4.06 12.69
C LYS A 87 12.40 4.66 12.33
N CYS A 88 11.34 4.08 12.86
CA CYS A 88 9.99 4.58 12.74
C CYS A 88 9.60 5.23 14.07
N VAL A 89 8.99 6.40 14.03
CA VAL A 89 8.40 7.02 15.22
C VAL A 89 6.91 6.69 15.19
N ASN A 90 6.42 6.06 16.26
CA ASN A 90 5.00 5.76 16.44
C ASN A 90 4.24 7.04 16.85
N GLU A 91 2.90 7.00 16.80
CA GLU A 91 2.04 8.14 17.18
C GLU A 91 2.18 8.54 18.66
N ASP A 92 2.62 7.61 19.52
CA ASP A 92 2.93 7.83 20.93
C ASP A 92 4.37 8.38 21.15
N GLY A 93 5.12 8.63 20.08
CA GLY A 93 6.51 9.08 20.12
C GLY A 93 7.53 7.96 20.36
N SER A 94 7.12 6.70 20.52
CA SER A 94 8.04 5.59 20.71
C SER A 94 8.82 5.27 19.43
N LEU A 95 10.12 4.97 19.58
CA LEU A 95 11.02 4.66 18.47
C LEU A 95 11.00 3.16 18.18
N HIS A 96 10.31 2.75 17.12
CA HIS A 96 10.26 1.37 16.68
C HIS A 96 11.25 1.15 15.53
N LYS A 97 12.13 0.15 15.63
CA LYS A 97 12.93 -0.31 14.48
C LYS A 97 12.14 -1.38 13.72
N ARG A 98 11.69 -1.09 12.51
CA ARG A 98 11.17 -2.12 11.60
C ARG A 98 12.25 -2.45 10.58
N PRO A 99 12.82 -3.66 10.57
CA PRO A 99 13.69 -4.07 9.49
C PRO A 99 12.82 -4.16 8.21
N PRO A 100 13.27 -3.60 7.08
CA PRO A 100 12.52 -3.68 5.82
C PRO A 100 12.56 -5.08 5.22
N PHE A 101 13.52 -5.91 5.63
CA PHE A 101 13.68 -7.29 5.20
C PHE A 101 13.65 -8.22 6.41
N ILE A 102 13.10 -9.41 6.22
CA ILE A 102 13.04 -10.49 7.21
C ILE A 102 13.61 -11.74 6.55
N SER A 103 14.42 -12.51 7.26
CA SER A 103 14.95 -13.75 6.69
C SER A 103 13.81 -14.75 6.44
N PRO A 104 13.96 -15.68 5.48
CA PRO A 104 12.96 -16.75 5.28
C PRO A 104 12.69 -17.54 6.55
N PHE A 105 13.74 -17.79 7.35
CA PHE A 105 13.63 -18.52 8.61
C PHE A 105 12.80 -17.75 9.66
N GLU A 106 13.09 -16.48 9.90
CA GLU A 106 12.30 -15.64 10.82
C GLU A 106 10.86 -15.46 10.33
N ARG A 107 10.67 -15.34 9.01
CA ARG A 107 9.33 -15.29 8.42
C ARG A 107 8.56 -16.56 8.75
N LEU A 108 9.15 -17.73 8.51
CA LEU A 108 8.57 -19.05 8.82
C LEU A 108 8.22 -19.22 10.30
N GLN A 109 9.07 -18.75 11.22
CA GLN A 109 8.77 -18.78 12.64
C GLN A 109 7.49 -18.02 13.00
N SER A 110 7.22 -16.89 12.31
CA SER A 110 6.04 -16.07 12.56
C SER A 110 4.79 -16.51 11.78
N ILE A 111 4.93 -17.36 10.77
CA ILE A 111 3.83 -17.70 9.84
C ILE A 111 2.66 -18.34 10.58
N GLN A 112 2.89 -19.33 11.44
CA GLN A 112 1.80 -20.06 12.09
C GLN A 112 0.89 -19.12 12.91
N VAL A 113 1.49 -18.21 13.66
CA VAL A 113 0.73 -17.24 14.50
C VAL A 113 -0.01 -16.25 13.61
N LYS A 114 0.66 -15.65 12.63
CA LYS A 114 0.07 -14.64 11.74
C LYS A 114 -1.09 -15.19 10.92
N THR A 115 -0.93 -16.39 10.36
CA THR A 115 -2.01 -17.03 9.60
C THR A 115 -3.23 -17.30 10.49
N CYS A 116 -3.05 -17.74 11.73
CA CYS A 116 -4.17 -17.90 12.66
C CYS A 116 -4.86 -16.57 13.01
N GLU A 117 -4.09 -15.49 13.19
CA GLU A 117 -4.62 -14.14 13.44
C GLU A 117 -5.40 -13.60 12.23
N GLU A 118 -4.85 -13.75 11.03
CA GLU A 118 -5.49 -13.37 9.76
C GLU A 118 -6.83 -14.11 9.58
N ILE A 119 -6.83 -15.44 9.70
CA ILE A 119 -8.06 -16.25 9.61
C ILE A 119 -9.09 -15.78 10.64
N LYS A 120 -8.68 -15.56 11.89
CA LYS A 120 -9.59 -15.10 12.94
C LYS A 120 -10.21 -13.74 12.61
N ASN A 121 -9.41 -12.81 12.09
CA ASN A 121 -9.88 -11.49 11.70
C ASN A 121 -10.87 -11.56 10.54
N ASP A 122 -10.61 -12.42 9.55
CA ASP A 122 -11.54 -12.63 8.43
C ASP A 122 -12.89 -13.16 8.91
N LEU A 123 -12.90 -14.16 9.79
CA LEU A 123 -14.14 -14.66 10.40
C LEU A 123 -14.90 -13.55 11.15
N CYS A 124 -14.21 -12.74 11.95
CA CYS A 124 -14.84 -11.62 12.66
C CYS A 124 -15.42 -10.57 11.70
N ASN A 125 -14.70 -10.24 10.63
CA ASN A 125 -15.15 -9.27 9.64
C ASN A 125 -16.40 -9.76 8.89
N VAL A 126 -16.49 -11.05 8.56
CA VAL A 126 -17.69 -11.66 7.98
C VAL A 126 -18.88 -11.55 8.94
N THR A 127 -18.70 -11.87 10.23
CA THR A 127 -19.78 -11.76 11.23
C THR A 127 -20.27 -10.31 11.40
N LEU A 128 -19.37 -9.32 11.27
CA LEU A 128 -19.75 -7.90 11.34
C LEU A 128 -20.48 -7.43 10.08
N GLN A 129 -20.14 -7.96 8.91
CA GLN A 129 -20.88 -7.70 7.67
C GLN A 129 -22.30 -8.26 7.73
N GLU A 130 -22.47 -9.49 8.22
CA GLU A 130 -23.80 -10.12 8.40
C GLU A 130 -24.69 -9.31 9.35
N ARG A 131 -24.16 -8.84 10.49
CA ARG A 131 -24.91 -8.00 11.44
C ARG A 131 -25.31 -6.63 10.89
N ASN A 132 -24.53 -6.08 9.95
CA ASN A 132 -24.86 -4.80 9.32
C ASN A 132 -25.90 -4.97 8.19
N ILE A 133 -26.03 -6.16 7.61
CA ILE A 133 -27.05 -6.48 6.59
C ILE A 133 -28.42 -6.72 7.25
N ASP A 134 -28.44 -7.36 8.42
CA ASP A 134 -29.68 -7.63 9.18
C ASP A 134 -30.31 -6.37 9.82
N GLY A 135 -29.63 -5.23 9.78
CA GLY A 135 -30.10 -3.95 10.33
C GLY A 135 -30.75 -2.99 9.32
N SER A 136 -30.85 -3.36 8.03
CA SER A 136 -31.44 -2.51 6.98
C SER A 136 -32.56 -3.24 6.24
N SER A 137 -33.62 -3.58 6.96
CA SER A 137 -34.91 -3.94 6.39
C SER A 137 -36.00 -3.08 7.04
N ASP A 138 -36.25 -1.91 6.43
CA ASP A 138 -37.61 -1.34 6.28
C ASP A 138 -37.56 0.01 5.55
N SER A 139 -37.86 0.01 4.25
CA SER A 139 -38.65 1.06 3.59
C SER A 139 -39.19 0.58 2.25
N HIS A 140 -40.41 0.05 2.33
CA HIS A 140 -41.53 0.15 1.40
C HIS A 140 -41.24 0.71 -0.02
N TYR A 141 -41.24 -0.16 -1.04
CA TYR A 141 -41.44 0.25 -2.43
C TYR A 141 -42.92 0.53 -2.67
N GLN A 142 -43.30 1.80 -2.83
CA GLN A 142 -44.56 2.20 -3.45
C GLN A 142 -44.31 2.34 -4.96
N ILE A 143 -44.97 1.47 -5.73
CA ILE A 143 -45.05 1.53 -7.19
C ILE A 143 -46.12 2.57 -7.53
N ASP A 144 -45.70 3.73 -8.04
CA ASP A 144 -46.59 4.67 -8.69
C ASP A 144 -46.63 4.36 -10.20
N ASP A 145 -47.70 3.67 -10.61
CA ASP A 145 -48.13 3.57 -12.00
C ASP A 145 -48.58 4.95 -12.49
N LYS A 146 -47.85 5.54 -13.46
CA LYS A 146 -48.38 6.57 -14.37
C LYS A 146 -47.81 6.39 -15.78
N THR A 147 -48.64 5.75 -16.61
CA THR A 147 -48.99 6.08 -18.00
C THR A 147 -48.01 6.95 -18.81
N GLU A 148 -47.47 6.36 -19.89
CA GLU A 148 -47.77 6.71 -21.28
C GLU A 148 -47.54 5.51 -22.22
#